data_AF-A0A921FBQ4-F1
#
_entry.id   AF-A0A921FBQ4-F1
#
_cell.length_a   1.000
_cell.length_b   1.000
_cell.length_c   1.000
_cell.angle_alpha   90.00
_cell.angle_beta   90.00
_cell.angle_gamma   90.00
#
_symmetry.space_group_name_H-M   'P 1'
#
loop_
_entity.id
_entity.type
_entity.pdbx_description
1 polymer ?
#
loop_
_entity_poly.entity_id
_entity_poly.type
_entity_poly.pdbx_seq_one_letter_code
_entity_poly.pdbx_strand_id
1 'polypeptide(L)'
;MTVRLAQLMHVYPNQYDEYERRHNNLFPEMREALKDAGAHNYSIYLDKKTGNLFAYLEVDDIEKYNRISETEACKKWWAYMEPIMDTNSDQSPVAFDLHEVFHLD
;
A
#
# COMPACT_ATOMS: atom_id res chain seq x y z
N MET A 1 5.87 16.12 -11.81
CA MET A 1 7.19 15.52 -11.51
C MET A 1 6.86 14.26 -10.75
N THR A 2 7.45 13.12 -11.14
CA THR A 2 7.18 11.86 -10.44
C THR A 2 7.82 11.88 -9.06
N VAL A 3 7.03 11.58 -8.04
CA VAL A 3 7.44 11.43 -6.64
C VAL A 3 7.51 9.95 -6.32
N ARG A 4 8.65 9.50 -5.80
CA ARG A 4 8.84 8.13 -5.32
C ARG A 4 8.49 8.07 -3.85
N LEU A 5 7.69 7.08 -3.50
CA LEU A 5 7.23 6.83 -2.14
C LEU A 5 7.68 5.45 -1.71
N ALA A 6 8.20 5.37 -0.50
CA ALA A 6 8.60 4.13 0.13
C ALA A 6 7.99 4.08 1.52
N GLN A 7 7.31 2.97 1.86
CA GLN A 7 6.60 2.83 3.13
C GLN A 7 6.88 1.47 3.77
N LEU A 8 6.96 1.44 5.09
CA LEU A 8 6.95 0.21 5.87
C LEU A 8 5.58 -0.01 6.53
N MET A 9 5.07 -1.23 6.42
CA MET A 9 3.91 -1.75 7.14
C MET A 9 4.27 -3.13 7.74
N HIS A 10 3.35 -3.76 8.46
CA HIS A 10 3.58 -5.08 9.04
C HIS A 10 2.34 -5.98 8.91
N VAL A 11 2.55 -7.22 8.47
CA VAL A 11 1.53 -8.28 8.33
C VAL A 11 1.78 -9.39 9.34
N TYR A 12 0.72 -9.99 9.89
CA TYR A 12 0.87 -11.01 10.91
C TYR A 12 1.55 -12.29 10.37
N PRO A 13 2.40 -12.97 11.17
CA PRO A 13 3.20 -14.11 10.71
C PRO A 13 2.44 -15.26 10.04
N ASN A 14 1.20 -15.50 10.46
CA ASN A 14 0.34 -16.55 9.92
C ASN A 14 -0.52 -16.10 8.73
N GLN A 15 -0.31 -14.88 8.21
CA GLN A 15 -1.14 -14.28 7.15
C GLN A 15 -0.37 -13.94 5.87
N TYR A 16 0.89 -14.37 5.74
CA TYR A 16 1.72 -14.05 4.58
C TYR A 16 1.12 -14.52 3.25
N ASP A 17 0.70 -15.78 3.20
CA ASP A 17 0.07 -16.36 2.00
C ASP A 17 -1.28 -15.70 1.70
N GLU A 18 -2.03 -15.33 2.75
CA GLU A 18 -3.30 -14.62 2.59
C GLU A 18 -3.09 -13.19 2.08
N TYR A 19 -2.07 -12.48 2.56
CA TYR A 19 -1.71 -11.16 2.08
C TYR A 19 -1.37 -11.18 0.59
N GLU A 20 -0.53 -12.14 0.17
CA GLU A 20 -0.19 -12.35 -1.24
C GLU A 20 -1.44 -12.70 -2.07
N ARG A 21 -2.26 -13.64 -1.59
CA ARG A 21 -3.51 -14.03 -2.27
C ARG A 21 -4.44 -12.83 -2.46
N ARG A 22 -4.60 -11.99 -1.45
CA ARG A 22 -5.44 -10.78 -1.53
C ARG A 22 -4.91 -9.81 -2.57
N HIS A 23 -3.62 -9.50 -2.57
CA HIS A 23 -3.03 -8.59 -3.54
C HIS A 23 -3.05 -9.12 -4.98
N ASN A 24 -2.87 -10.44 -5.16
CA ASN A 24 -3.06 -11.10 -6.45
C ASN A 24 -4.51 -10.98 -6.97
N ASN A 25 -5.47 -10.80 -6.06
CA ASN A 25 -6.89 -10.62 -6.34
C ASN A 25 -7.36 -9.20 -5.94
N LEU A 26 -6.50 -8.19 -6.11
CA LEU A 26 -6.84 -6.80 -5.79
C LEU A 26 -8.17 -6.40 -6.44
N PHE A 27 -9.04 -5.77 -5.65
CA PHE A 27 -10.37 -5.36 -6.11
C PHE A 27 -10.25 -4.45 -7.35
N PRO A 28 -11.05 -4.68 -8.41
CA PRO A 28 -10.99 -3.89 -9.64
C PRO A 28 -11.12 -2.38 -9.38
N GLU A 29 -12.03 -1.97 -8.49
CA GLU A 29 -12.25 -0.58 -8.12
C GLU A 29 -11.07 0.04 -7.38
N MET A 30 -10.33 -0.74 -6.58
CA MET A 30 -9.12 -0.25 -5.90
C MET A 30 -7.98 -0.08 -6.91
N ARG A 31 -7.86 -1.02 -7.86
CA ARG A 31 -6.88 -0.92 -8.95
C ARG A 31 -7.15 0.31 -9.82
N GLU A 32 -8.41 0.60 -10.11
CA GLU A 32 -8.82 1.80 -10.85
C GLU A 32 -8.50 3.07 -10.05
N ALA A 33 -8.87 3.12 -8.77
CA ALA A 33 -8.57 4.26 -7.89
C ALA A 33 -7.06 4.58 -7.83
N LEU A 34 -6.20 3.56 -7.74
CA LEU A 34 -4.73 3.74 -7.77
C LEU A 34 -4.26 4.35 -9.10
N LYS A 35 -4.73 3.81 -10.23
CA LYS A 35 -4.35 4.29 -11.57
C LYS A 35 -4.85 5.72 -11.82
N ASP A 36 -6.10 6.01 -11.48
CA ASP A 36 -6.69 7.33 -11.65
C ASP A 36 -5.95 8.38 -10.85
N ALA A 37 -5.46 8.00 -9.67
CA ALA A 37 -4.65 8.86 -8.82
C ALA A 37 -3.17 8.97 -9.27
N GLY A 38 -2.78 8.30 -10.36
CA GLY A 38 -1.45 8.40 -10.96
C GLY A 38 -0.41 7.45 -10.37
N ALA A 39 -0.80 6.49 -9.55
CA ALA A 39 0.13 5.50 -9.00
C ALA A 39 0.59 4.52 -10.09
N HIS A 40 1.90 4.36 -10.20
CA HIS A 40 2.56 3.43 -11.12
C HIS A 40 3.83 2.86 -10.47
N ASN A 41 4.43 1.85 -11.11
CA ASN A 41 5.58 1.10 -10.56
C ASN A 41 5.37 0.60 -9.12
N TYR A 42 4.11 0.33 -8.74
CA TYR A 42 3.75 -0.05 -7.38
C TYR A 42 4.08 -1.52 -7.11
N SER A 43 5.02 -1.76 -6.21
CA SER A 43 5.41 -3.08 -5.71
C SER A 43 5.39 -3.11 -4.18
N ILE A 44 5.03 -4.27 -3.61
CA ILE A 44 5.13 -4.53 -2.17
C ILE A 44 5.96 -5.80 -1.95
N TYR A 45 6.95 -5.72 -1.08
CA TYR A 45 7.88 -6.79 -0.76
C TYR A 45 7.69 -7.22 0.68
N LEU A 46 7.62 -8.54 0.91
CA LEU A 46 7.49 -9.12 2.25
C LEU A 46 8.85 -9.66 2.74
N ASP A 47 9.30 -9.17 3.89
CA ASP A 47 10.33 -9.85 4.69
C ASP A 47 9.68 -10.93 5.56
N LYS A 48 9.76 -12.19 5.09
CA LYS A 48 9.19 -13.35 5.81
C LYS A 48 9.83 -13.62 7.18
N LYS A 49 10.95 -12.97 7.53
CA LYS A 49 11.56 -13.14 8.86
C LYS A 49 10.91 -12.26 9.92
N THR A 50 10.40 -11.09 9.51
CA THR A 50 9.92 -10.05 10.43
C THR A 50 8.44 -9.74 10.25
N GLY A 51 7.83 -10.09 9.12
CA GLY A 51 6.49 -9.65 8.75
C GLY A 51 6.45 -8.23 8.18
N ASN A 52 7.61 -7.57 8.02
CA ASN A 52 7.67 -6.24 7.45
C ASN A 52 7.32 -6.27 5.96
N LEU A 53 6.49 -5.33 5.57
CA LEU A 53 6.13 -5.05 4.20
C LEU A 53 6.81 -3.76 3.78
N PHE A 54 7.62 -3.81 2.73
CA PHE A 54 8.18 -2.65 2.07
C PHE A 54 7.38 -2.35 0.80
N ALA A 55 6.63 -1.25 0.81
CA ALA A 55 5.91 -0.76 -0.35
C ALA A 55 6.73 0.32 -1.06
N TYR A 56 6.85 0.23 -2.39
CA TYR A 56 7.43 1.25 -3.26
C TYR A 56 6.45 1.58 -4.37
N LEU A 57 6.23 2.87 -4.63
CA LEU A 57 5.45 3.33 -5.78
C LEU A 57 5.92 4.70 -6.27
N GLU A 58 5.52 5.02 -7.49
CA GLU A 58 5.71 6.30 -8.13
C GLU A 58 4.36 6.97 -8.38
N VAL A 59 4.28 8.28 -8.12
CA VAL A 59 3.07 9.08 -8.32
C VAL A 59 3.40 10.41 -9.00
N ASP A 60 2.58 10.86 -9.93
CA ASP A 60 2.82 12.13 -10.63
C ASP A 60 2.28 13.36 -9.89
N ASP A 61 1.31 13.14 -8.99
CA ASP A 61 0.63 14.16 -8.17
C ASP A 61 0.34 13.57 -6.77
N ILE A 62 1.13 14.01 -5.78
CA ILE A 62 1.01 13.55 -4.39
C ILE A 62 -0.34 13.94 -3.76
N GLU A 63 -0.89 15.11 -4.09
CA GLU A 63 -2.16 15.56 -3.51
C GLU A 63 -3.31 14.71 -4.03
N LYS A 64 -3.29 14.40 -5.33
CA LYS A 64 -4.26 13.50 -5.95
C LYS A 64 -4.15 12.08 -5.38
N TYR A 65 -2.92 11.58 -5.20
CA TYR A 65 -2.67 10.28 -4.57
C TYR A 65 -3.20 10.20 -3.13
N ASN A 66 -2.95 11.22 -2.31
CA ASN A 66 -3.39 11.23 -0.92
C ASN A 66 -4.93 11.15 -0.78
N ARG A 67 -5.68 11.68 -1.74
CA ARG A 67 -7.16 11.61 -1.75
C ARG A 67 -7.72 10.22 -1.97
N ILE A 68 -6.92 9.23 -2.39
CA ILE A 68 -7.38 7.84 -2.52
C ILE A 68 -7.96 7.33 -1.18
N SER A 69 -7.35 7.71 -0.05
CA SER A 69 -7.80 7.37 1.31
C SER A 69 -9.26 7.73 1.60
N GLU A 70 -9.79 8.75 0.92
CA GLU A 70 -11.16 9.23 1.10
C GLU A 70 -12.17 8.40 0.29
N THR A 71 -11.71 7.64 -0.70
CA THR A 71 -12.56 6.87 -1.61
C THR A 71 -13.17 5.65 -0.93
N GLU A 72 -14.38 5.29 -1.36
CA GLU A 72 -15.05 4.08 -0.88
C GLU A 72 -14.32 2.79 -1.30
N ALA A 73 -13.62 2.79 -2.44
CA ALA A 73 -12.79 1.68 -2.88
C ALA A 73 -11.64 1.42 -1.88
N CYS A 74 -10.95 2.48 -1.46
CA CYS A 74 -9.84 2.39 -0.51
C CYS A 74 -10.32 1.95 0.87
N LYS A 75 -11.39 2.56 1.40
CA LYS A 75 -11.96 2.16 2.69
C LYS A 75 -12.43 0.70 2.72
N LYS A 76 -13.06 0.21 1.64
CA LYS A 76 -13.42 -1.21 1.51
C LYS A 76 -12.19 -2.12 1.49
N TRP A 77 -11.13 -1.71 0.80
CA TRP A 77 -9.89 -2.47 0.77
C TRP A 77 -9.22 -2.51 2.16
N TRP A 78 -9.17 -1.38 2.87
CA TRP A 78 -8.69 -1.29 4.24
C TRP A 78 -9.47 -2.19 5.19
N ALA A 79 -10.80 -2.09 5.20
CA ALA A 79 -11.66 -2.97 5.98
C ALA A 79 -11.43 -4.46 5.68
N TYR A 80 -11.19 -4.78 4.40
CA TYR A 80 -10.88 -6.14 4.00
C TYR A 80 -9.53 -6.60 4.57
N MET A 81 -8.50 -5.74 4.52
CA MET A 81 -7.13 -6.02 4.96
C MET A 81 -6.92 -5.99 6.48
N GLU A 82 -7.75 -5.26 7.22
CA GLU A 82 -7.62 -5.07 8.67
C GLU A 82 -7.37 -6.35 9.49
N PRO A 83 -8.06 -7.47 9.25
CA PRO A 83 -7.89 -8.66 10.09
C PRO A 83 -6.50 -9.33 9.98
N ILE A 84 -5.66 -8.94 9.01
CA ILE A 84 -4.41 -9.64 8.70
C ILE A 84 -3.13 -8.84 8.92
N MET A 85 -3.25 -7.56 9.27
CA MET A 85 -2.10 -6.66 9.40
C MET A 85 -2.32 -5.58 10.46
N ASP A 86 -1.28 -4.84 10.80
CA ASP A 86 -1.41 -3.73 11.75
C ASP A 86 -2.15 -2.55 11.11
N THR A 87 -3.19 -2.06 11.78
CA THR A 87 -4.03 -0.95 11.31
C THR A 87 -4.30 0.09 12.39
N ASN A 88 -4.57 1.33 11.96
CA ASN A 88 -5.12 2.39 12.78
C ASN A 88 -6.60 2.12 13.12
N SER A 89 -7.20 2.98 13.96
CA SER A 89 -8.61 2.87 14.35
C SER A 89 -9.61 3.04 13.19
N ASP A 90 -9.19 3.70 12.11
CA ASP A 90 -9.96 3.87 10.87
C ASP A 90 -9.71 2.75 9.85
N GLN A 91 -9.04 1.67 10.27
CA GLN A 91 -8.69 0.49 9.47
C GLN A 91 -7.60 0.74 8.41
N SER A 92 -7.11 1.97 8.27
CA SER A 92 -5.94 2.23 7.43
C SER A 92 -4.72 1.46 7.95
N PRO A 93 -3.83 0.95 7.09
CA PRO A 93 -2.59 0.34 7.53
C PRO A 93 -1.77 1.27 8.42
N VAL A 94 -1.18 0.75 9.50
CA VAL A 94 -0.08 1.45 10.17
C VAL A 94 1.10 1.48 9.20
N ALA A 95 1.39 2.65 8.65
CA ALA A 95 2.43 2.86 7.65
C ALA A 95 3.43 3.93 8.11
N PHE A 96 4.71 3.68 7.85
CA PHE A 96 5.80 4.61 8.12
C PHE A 96 6.49 5.00 6.82
N ASP A 97 6.51 6.30 6.51
CA ASP A 97 7.21 6.80 5.34
C ASP A 97 8.72 6.70 5.52
N LEU A 98 9.40 6.22 4.49
CA LEU A 98 10.86 6.14 4.41
C LEU A 98 11.39 7.32 3.60
N HIS A 99 12.53 7.85 4.05
CA HIS A 99 13.23 8.92 3.36
C HIS A 99 14.12 8.35 2.23
N GLU A 100 13.84 8.74 0.99
CA GLU A 100 14.75 8.46 -0.13
C GLU A 100 16.08 9.18 0.07
N VAL A 101 17.17 8.43 0.08
CA VAL A 101 18.53 8.99 0.22
C VAL A 101 19.36 8.91 -1.06
N PHE A 102 18.90 8.14 -2.05
CA PHE A 102 19.60 7.92 -3.32
C PHE A 102 18.63 7.37 -4.37
N HIS A 103 18.81 7.80 -5.62
CA HIS A 103 18.14 7.26 -6.80
C HIS A 103 19.06 7.34 -8.02
N LEU A 104 18.92 6.39 -8.94
CA LEU A 104 19.57 6.39 -10.25
C LEU A 104 18.55 5.90 -11.30
N ASP A 105 18.37 6.68 -12.35
CA ASP A 105 17.49 6.35 -13.49
C ASP A 105 18.08 5.25 -14.41
#